data_AF-A0A453JSK0-F1
#
_entry.id   AF-A0A453JSK0-F1
#
_cell.length_a   1.000
_cell.length_b   1.000
_cell.length_c   1.000
_cell.angle_alpha   90.00
_cell.angle_beta   90.00
_cell.angle_gamma   90.00
#
_symmetry.space_group_name_H-M   'P 1'
#
loop_
_entity.id
_entity.type
_entity.pdbx_description
1 polymer ?
#
loop_
_entity_poly.entity_id
_entity_poly.type
_entity_poly.pdbx_seq_one_letter_code
_entity_poly.pdbx_strand_id
1 'polypeptide(L)'
;FSELHAFEKPNDDRALRLMNACATSMLEKFPDIVIAYGVSDEYSFVFREKTEFYKRRESKNISLCVSYFTIVYGMKWKDFFPNNDLKEPPYFDGRVVCYPNINTIRDYLAWRQVDCHINNQYNTCFWALVKSGKTEKEAHQALKGTSSKDKNKLLLQQFQVNYNDEPAMFRKGSTVYRDKVKTDDCGNPIKRTREAITVSNFDLIGPEFWENHQYILGEASDYLCLGGKEKYGYEYVKKFDNIHRLPYSNWTIVRISACQFDQFSLIHSFDKPNDETALRLMNACASLMMEQFPDIIFGYGFDNEYSFVFQEKTELYQRDERLIISSCSSCFTSFYMMKWKEYFPSKELVQPPHFQVEVSCYPEPRIVCDYLSRRQSECHNRNQYTTCFWMLVKSGEGENKAKEILKVFFLSSFRSSFITYSN
;
A
#
# COMPACT_ATOMS: atom_id res chain seq x y z
N PHE A 1 6.95 6.63 -14.36
CA PHE A 1 5.63 7.17 -13.97
C PHE A 1 5.39 8.64 -14.27
N SER A 2 5.96 9.60 -13.51
CA SER A 2 5.56 11.03 -13.65
C SER A 2 5.84 11.62 -15.04
N GLU A 3 6.95 11.24 -15.67
CA GLU A 3 7.29 11.64 -17.04
C GLU A 3 6.36 11.01 -18.08
N LEU A 4 6.12 9.70 -18.00
CA LEU A 4 5.24 8.96 -18.91
C LEU A 4 3.81 9.54 -18.96
N HIS A 5 3.34 10.05 -17.82
CA HIS A 5 2.02 10.66 -17.67
C HIS A 5 2.05 12.20 -17.70
N ALA A 6 3.19 12.82 -18.04
CA ALA A 6 3.36 14.26 -18.21
C ALA A 6 2.85 15.08 -17.01
N PHE A 7 3.28 14.70 -15.80
CA PHE A 7 2.96 15.46 -14.59
C PHE A 7 3.61 16.84 -14.63
N GLU A 8 2.86 17.84 -14.15
CA GLU A 8 3.37 19.19 -13.99
C GLU A 8 4.55 19.23 -13.02
N LYS A 9 5.48 20.15 -13.29
CA LYS A 9 6.68 20.37 -12.48
C LYS A 9 6.72 21.81 -11.97
N PRO A 10 7.08 22.07 -10.70
CA PRO A 10 7.63 21.11 -9.72
C PRO A 10 6.60 20.15 -9.11
N ASN A 11 5.31 20.53 -9.09
CA ASN A 11 4.24 19.78 -8.48
C ASN A 11 3.05 19.66 -9.44
N ASP A 12 2.35 18.53 -9.40
CA ASP A 12 1.09 18.32 -10.11
C ASP A 12 -0.04 18.20 -9.09
N ASP A 13 -0.93 19.19 -9.06
CA ASP A 13 -2.05 19.26 -8.12
C ASP A 13 -2.99 18.04 -8.26
N ARG A 14 -3.20 17.54 -9.49
CA ARG A 14 -4.06 16.38 -9.76
C ARG A 14 -3.47 15.12 -9.15
N ALA A 15 -2.17 14.92 -9.32
CA ALA A 15 -1.46 13.77 -8.77
C ALA A 15 -1.53 13.75 -7.24
N LEU A 16 -1.30 14.90 -6.59
CA LEU A 16 -1.36 15.02 -5.14
C LEU A 16 -2.79 14.84 -4.61
N ARG A 17 -3.80 15.39 -5.29
CA ARG A 17 -5.21 15.17 -4.92
C ARG A 17 -5.64 13.72 -5.09
N LEU A 18 -5.14 13.01 -6.10
CA LEU A 18 -5.36 11.58 -6.25
C LEU A 18 -4.76 10.81 -5.07
N MET A 19 -3.51 11.09 -4.69
CA MET A 19 -2.88 10.48 -3.50
C MET A 19 -3.69 10.76 -2.22
N ASN A 20 -4.18 12.00 -2.04
CA ASN A 20 -5.05 12.36 -0.92
C ASN A 20 -6.38 11.60 -0.92
N ALA A 21 -6.97 11.38 -2.10
CA ALA A 21 -8.21 10.61 -2.24
C ALA A 21 -8.00 9.12 -1.97
N CYS A 22 -6.81 8.57 -2.27
CA CYS A 22 -6.41 7.23 -1.86
C CYS A 22 -6.26 7.14 -0.35
N ALA A 23 -5.56 8.08 0.27
CA ALA A 23 -5.39 8.14 1.72
C ALA A 23 -6.72 8.30 2.47
N THR A 24 -7.65 9.08 1.93
CA THR A 24 -9.02 9.17 2.46
C THR A 24 -9.70 7.79 2.46
N SER A 25 -9.60 7.06 1.34
CA SER A 25 -10.17 5.70 1.23
C SER A 25 -9.49 4.70 2.18
N MET A 26 -8.18 4.85 2.42
CA MET A 26 -7.46 4.06 3.43
C MET A 26 -8.05 4.27 4.82
N LEU A 27 -8.33 5.50 5.22
CA LEU A 27 -8.99 5.78 6.49
C LEU A 27 -10.43 5.26 6.49
N GLU A 28 -11.19 5.32 5.40
CA GLU A 28 -12.54 4.73 5.35
C GLU A 28 -12.49 3.20 5.56
N LYS A 29 -11.53 2.54 4.92
CA LYS A 29 -11.38 1.08 4.95
C LYS A 29 -10.79 0.56 6.25
N PHE A 30 -9.81 1.25 6.82
CA PHE A 30 -9.05 0.82 7.99
C PHE A 30 -9.29 1.78 9.16
N PRO A 31 -10.28 1.49 10.03
CA PRO A 31 -10.67 2.39 11.12
C PRO A 31 -9.57 2.61 12.17
N ASP A 32 -8.63 1.67 12.26
CA ASP A 32 -7.48 1.74 13.19
C ASP A 32 -6.44 2.78 12.77
N ILE A 33 -6.47 3.28 11.54
CA ILE A 33 -5.65 4.41 11.10
C ILE A 33 -6.23 5.69 11.73
N VAL A 34 -5.41 6.40 12.50
CA VAL A 34 -5.80 7.61 13.25
C VAL A 34 -5.41 8.89 12.53
N ILE A 35 -4.26 8.90 11.83
CA ILE A 35 -3.78 10.02 11.02
C ILE A 35 -2.93 9.47 9.88
N ALA A 36 -2.96 10.15 8.75
CA ALA A 36 -2.06 9.93 7.63
C ALA A 36 -1.43 11.25 7.18
N TYR A 37 -0.21 11.18 6.70
CA TYR A 37 0.52 12.33 6.16
C TYR A 37 1.12 11.96 4.81
N GLY A 38 0.90 12.79 3.80
CA GLY A 38 1.37 12.55 2.44
C GLY A 38 2.17 13.72 1.88
N VAL A 39 3.21 13.39 1.13
CA VAL A 39 4.06 14.34 0.40
C VAL A 39 4.59 13.66 -0.86
N SER A 40 4.65 14.39 -1.99
CA SER A 40 5.15 13.84 -3.26
C SER A 40 4.41 12.54 -3.63
N ASP A 41 5.13 11.43 -3.69
CA ASP A 41 4.73 10.08 -4.03
C ASP A 41 4.67 9.15 -2.79
N GLU A 42 4.86 9.68 -1.59
CA GLU A 42 4.81 8.92 -0.33
C GLU A 42 3.59 9.28 0.55
N TYR A 43 3.12 8.28 1.31
CA TYR A 43 2.10 8.43 2.34
C TYR A 43 2.43 7.59 3.56
N SER A 44 2.37 8.20 4.74
CA SER A 44 2.53 7.55 6.04
C SER A 44 1.17 7.34 6.68
N PHE A 45 0.89 6.14 7.18
CA PHE A 45 -0.34 5.82 7.90
C PHE A 45 -0.01 5.42 9.33
N VAL A 46 -0.54 6.17 10.30
CA VAL A 46 -0.34 5.88 11.73
C VAL A 46 -1.52 5.06 12.23
N PHE A 47 -1.23 3.84 12.67
CA PHE A 47 -2.20 2.98 13.35
C PHE A 47 -2.23 3.29 14.85
N ARG A 48 -3.40 3.18 15.47
CA ARG A 48 -3.52 3.29 16.94
C ARG A 48 -2.66 2.25 17.64
N GLU A 49 -2.05 2.63 18.76
CA GLU A 49 -1.12 1.79 19.53
C GLU A 49 -1.70 0.40 19.82
N LYS A 50 -2.96 0.35 20.28
CA LYS A 50 -3.68 -0.87 20.66
C LYS A 50 -4.28 -1.67 19.50
N THR A 51 -3.90 -1.38 18.25
CA THR A 51 -4.43 -2.12 17.10
C THR A 51 -4.11 -3.61 17.19
N GLU A 52 -5.12 -4.44 16.90
CA GLU A 52 -5.00 -5.88 16.68
C GLU A 52 -5.10 -6.25 15.20
N PHE A 53 -5.03 -5.25 14.30
CA PHE A 53 -5.13 -5.43 12.86
C PHE A 53 -4.18 -6.54 12.40
N TYR A 54 -4.77 -7.62 11.86
CA TYR A 54 -4.08 -8.87 11.48
C TYR A 54 -3.09 -9.42 12.51
N LYS A 55 -3.43 -9.33 13.80
CA LYS A 55 -2.56 -9.74 14.92
C LYS A 55 -1.17 -9.09 14.86
N ARG A 56 -1.11 -7.87 14.31
CA ARG A 56 0.11 -7.07 14.13
C ARG A 56 1.19 -7.76 13.29
N ARG A 57 0.81 -8.68 12.41
CA ARG A 57 1.72 -9.33 11.47
C ARG A 57 2.19 -8.31 10.43
N GLU A 58 3.47 -7.96 10.48
CA GLU A 58 4.08 -6.98 9.57
C GLU A 58 3.78 -7.28 8.09
N SER A 59 3.98 -8.52 7.64
CA SER A 59 3.73 -8.93 6.26
C SER A 59 2.29 -8.69 5.80
N LYS A 60 1.30 -8.91 6.67
CA LYS A 60 -0.11 -8.65 6.37
C LYS A 60 -0.41 -7.15 6.34
N ASN A 61 0.12 -6.41 7.31
CA ASN A 61 -0.08 -4.97 7.38
C ASN A 61 0.45 -4.28 6.13
N ILE A 62 1.69 -4.60 5.72
CA ILE A 62 2.32 -4.03 4.54
C ILE A 62 1.55 -4.41 3.27
N SER A 63 1.40 -5.71 3.00
CA SER A 63 0.81 -6.16 1.73
C SER A 63 -0.63 -5.67 1.56
N LEU A 64 -1.46 -5.70 2.61
CA LEU A 64 -2.85 -5.26 2.49
C LEU A 64 -3.01 -3.75 2.32
N CYS A 65 -2.24 -2.96 3.06
CA CYS A 65 -2.29 -1.50 2.93
C CYS A 65 -1.82 -1.08 1.54
N VAL A 66 -0.69 -1.63 1.09
CA VAL A 66 -0.11 -1.30 -0.21
C VAL A 66 -1.03 -1.79 -1.34
N SER A 67 -1.51 -3.03 -1.29
CA SER A 67 -2.47 -3.56 -2.28
C SER A 67 -3.68 -2.64 -2.39
N TYR A 68 -4.32 -2.30 -1.27
CA TYR A 68 -5.51 -1.45 -1.27
C TYR A 68 -5.23 -0.03 -1.78
N PHE A 69 -4.12 0.60 -1.37
CA PHE A 69 -3.75 1.92 -1.88
C PHE A 69 -3.54 1.91 -3.40
N THR A 70 -2.87 0.87 -3.90
CA THR A 70 -2.54 0.70 -5.32
C THR A 70 -3.78 0.60 -6.19
N ILE A 71 -4.72 -0.26 -5.81
CA ILE A 71 -5.97 -0.42 -6.57
C ILE A 71 -6.83 0.84 -6.52
N VAL A 72 -6.93 1.50 -5.36
CA VAL A 72 -7.70 2.75 -5.25
C VAL A 72 -7.09 3.84 -6.11
N TYR A 73 -5.76 3.91 -6.21
CA TYR A 73 -5.07 4.85 -7.09
C TYR A 73 -5.47 4.65 -8.55
N GLY A 74 -5.47 3.40 -9.03
CA GLY A 74 -5.86 3.12 -10.40
C GLY A 74 -7.35 3.29 -10.66
N MET A 75 -8.22 2.89 -9.73
CA MET A 75 -9.67 3.07 -9.85
C MET A 75 -10.09 4.55 -9.88
N LYS A 76 -9.43 5.40 -9.07
CA LYS A 76 -9.71 6.85 -9.02
C LYS A 76 -8.94 7.65 -10.07
N TRP A 77 -8.04 7.03 -10.84
CA TRP A 77 -7.19 7.73 -11.80
C TRP A 77 -7.97 8.66 -12.73
N LYS A 78 -9.08 8.16 -13.31
CA LYS A 78 -9.90 8.92 -14.26
C LYS A 78 -10.65 10.11 -13.64
N ASP A 79 -10.85 10.12 -12.33
CA ASP A 79 -11.46 11.26 -11.62
C ASP A 79 -10.53 12.48 -11.61
N PHE A 80 -9.21 12.25 -11.65
CA PHE A 80 -8.18 13.31 -11.60
C PHE A 80 -7.48 13.52 -12.94
N PHE A 81 -7.44 12.49 -13.79
CA PHE A 81 -6.80 12.49 -15.10
C PHE A 81 -7.77 12.03 -16.19
N PRO A 82 -8.86 12.76 -16.47
CA PRO A 82 -9.91 12.31 -17.40
C PRO A 82 -9.37 12.05 -18.82
N ASN A 83 -8.45 12.91 -19.28
CA ASN A 83 -7.89 12.89 -20.63
C ASN A 83 -6.55 12.14 -20.74
N ASN A 84 -6.07 11.51 -19.67
CA ASN A 84 -4.82 10.74 -19.68
C ASN A 84 -5.15 9.31 -19.26
N ASP A 85 -4.88 8.33 -20.11
CA ASP A 85 -5.01 6.93 -19.73
C ASP A 85 -3.85 6.51 -18.84
N LEU A 86 -4.10 5.57 -17.95
CA LEU A 86 -3.07 4.96 -17.13
C LEU A 86 -2.26 4.01 -18.02
N LYS A 87 -1.06 4.44 -18.43
CA LYS A 87 -0.24 3.77 -19.44
C LYS A 87 0.57 2.61 -18.88
N GLU A 88 1.00 2.71 -17.63
CA GLU A 88 1.75 1.67 -16.93
C GLU A 88 1.11 1.37 -15.57
N PRO A 89 1.22 0.13 -15.07
CA PRO A 89 0.70 -0.24 -13.76
C PRO A 89 1.39 0.57 -12.67
N PRO A 90 0.66 1.40 -11.89
CA PRO A 90 1.23 2.07 -10.74
C PRO A 90 1.50 1.00 -9.69
N TYR A 91 2.64 1.03 -9.02
CA TYR A 91 2.84 0.20 -7.86
C TYR A 91 3.68 0.95 -6.83
N PHE A 92 3.48 0.58 -5.57
CA PHE A 92 4.02 1.24 -4.40
C PHE A 92 4.82 0.23 -3.59
N ASP A 93 5.95 0.67 -3.06
CA ASP A 93 6.62 -0.06 -1.99
C ASP A 93 6.00 0.33 -0.64
N GLY A 94 6.43 -0.35 0.42
CA GLY A 94 5.91 -0.09 1.75
C GLY A 94 6.77 -0.73 2.82
N ARG A 95 6.74 -0.11 3.99
CA ARG A 95 7.41 -0.58 5.20
C ARG A 95 6.54 -0.30 6.42
N VAL A 96 6.73 -1.08 7.47
CA VAL A 96 6.14 -0.82 8.80
C VAL A 96 7.28 -0.45 9.73
N VAL A 97 7.09 0.64 10.49
CA VAL A 97 8.04 1.10 11.50
C VAL A 97 7.31 1.21 12.82
N CYS A 98 7.87 0.60 13.87
CA CYS A 98 7.30 0.64 15.21
C CYS A 98 7.98 1.74 16.02
N TYR A 99 7.21 2.76 16.39
CA TYR A 99 7.64 3.82 17.28
C TYR A 99 7.19 3.52 18.72
N PRO A 100 8.06 3.67 19.73
CA PRO A 100 7.78 3.22 21.10
C PRO A 100 6.72 4.06 21.83
N ASN A 101 6.50 5.30 21.40
CA ASN A 101 5.51 6.19 22.01
C ASN A 101 5.02 7.26 21.03
N ILE A 102 3.97 7.98 21.44
CA ILE A 102 3.35 9.05 20.66
C ILE A 102 4.34 10.19 20.31
N ASN A 103 5.23 10.56 21.22
CA ASN A 103 6.17 11.65 20.98
C ASN A 103 7.11 11.31 19.82
N THR A 104 7.60 10.07 19.74
CA THR A 104 8.40 9.60 18.60
C THR A 104 7.62 9.56 17.28
N ILE A 105 6.30 9.35 17.32
CA ILE A 105 5.42 9.43 16.14
C ILE A 105 5.26 10.89 15.68
N ARG A 106 5.04 11.82 16.61
CA ARG A 106 4.96 13.26 16.29
C ARG A 106 6.27 13.74 15.66
N ASP A 107 7.41 13.32 16.20
CA ASP A 107 8.72 13.64 15.65
C ASP A 107 8.95 13.04 14.26
N TYR A 108 8.43 11.84 14.00
CA TYR A 108 8.43 11.24 12.66
C TYR A 108 7.59 12.07 11.67
N LEU A 109 6.38 12.49 12.05
CA LEU A 109 5.52 13.31 11.18
C LEU A 109 6.15 14.69 10.91
N ALA A 110 6.72 15.31 11.95
CA ALA A 110 7.46 16.57 11.83
C ALA A 110 8.69 16.41 10.92
N TRP A 111 9.42 15.29 11.04
CA TRP A 111 10.54 14.96 10.14
C TRP A 111 10.11 14.89 8.67
N ARG A 112 9.00 14.19 8.39
CA ARG A 112 8.45 14.08 7.02
C ARG A 112 8.04 15.46 6.49
N GLN A 113 7.46 16.31 7.33
CA GLN A 113 7.09 17.66 6.91
C GLN A 113 8.29 18.61 6.70
N VAL A 114 9.37 18.46 7.48
CA VAL A 114 10.62 19.19 7.22
C VAL A 114 11.20 18.76 5.87
N ASP A 115 11.20 17.47 5.57
CA ASP A 115 11.67 16.94 4.28
C ASP A 115 10.82 17.45 3.11
N CYS A 116 9.48 17.51 3.28
CA CYS A 116 8.56 18.15 2.35
C CYS A 116 8.99 19.60 2.03
N HIS A 117 9.22 20.41 3.07
CA HIS A 117 9.59 21.81 2.89
C HIS A 117 10.91 21.97 2.13
N ILE A 118 11.93 21.18 2.48
CA ILE A 118 13.26 21.20 1.85
C ILE A 118 13.15 20.81 0.37
N ASN A 119 12.47 19.70 0.09
CA ASN A 119 12.36 19.16 -1.26
C ASN A 119 11.51 20.07 -2.15
N ASN A 120 10.38 20.58 -1.66
CA ASN A 120 9.53 21.47 -2.45
C ASN A 120 10.24 22.79 -2.78
N GLN A 121 10.95 23.40 -1.82
CA GLN A 121 11.69 24.63 -2.07
C GLN A 121 12.81 24.41 -3.10
N TYR A 122 13.55 23.30 -2.98
CA TYR A 122 14.57 22.92 -3.95
C TYR A 122 13.98 22.71 -5.34
N ASN A 123 12.93 21.90 -5.45
CA ASN A 123 12.29 21.58 -6.73
C ASN A 123 11.67 22.81 -7.40
N THR A 124 11.08 23.72 -6.63
CA THR A 124 10.55 24.99 -7.16
C THR A 124 11.65 25.82 -7.80
N CYS A 125 12.81 25.97 -7.13
CA CYS A 125 13.96 26.65 -7.70
C CYS A 125 14.51 25.93 -8.93
N PHE A 126 14.64 24.61 -8.84
CA PHE A 126 15.20 23.76 -9.90
C PHE A 126 14.38 23.88 -11.18
N TRP A 127 13.07 23.69 -11.09
CA TRP A 127 12.19 23.76 -12.25
C TRP A 127 11.98 25.19 -12.75
N ALA A 128 12.07 26.22 -11.91
CA ALA A 128 12.10 27.62 -12.37
C ALA A 128 13.36 27.89 -13.22
N LEU A 129 14.52 27.39 -12.80
CA LEU A 129 15.77 27.48 -13.56
C LEU A 129 15.68 26.71 -14.88
N VAL A 130 15.18 25.48 -14.88
CA VAL A 130 15.01 24.69 -16.11
C VAL A 130 14.04 25.39 -17.07
N LYS A 131 12.91 25.89 -16.59
CA LYS A 131 11.93 26.65 -17.40
C LYS A 131 12.49 27.97 -17.94
N SER A 132 13.51 28.54 -17.30
CA SER A 132 14.24 29.72 -17.78
C SER A 132 15.23 29.44 -18.92
N GLY A 133 15.34 28.18 -19.36
CA GLY A 133 16.22 27.75 -20.45
C GLY A 133 17.53 27.11 -19.99
N LYS A 134 17.75 26.90 -18.69
CA LYS A 134 18.90 26.14 -18.20
C LYS A 134 18.71 24.65 -18.40
N THR A 135 19.80 23.94 -18.63
CA THR A 135 19.82 22.49 -18.55
C THR A 135 19.67 22.02 -17.09
N GLU A 136 19.20 20.79 -16.88
CA GLU A 136 19.09 20.19 -15.54
C GLU A 136 20.45 20.19 -14.80
N LYS A 137 21.54 19.94 -15.52
CA LYS A 137 22.90 19.96 -14.97
C LYS A 137 23.29 21.35 -14.46
N GLU A 138 22.98 22.39 -15.22
CA GLU A 138 23.24 23.78 -14.82
C GLU A 138 22.36 24.20 -13.65
N ALA A 139 21.09 23.76 -13.62
CA ALA A 139 20.19 24.02 -12.51
C ALA A 139 20.69 23.37 -11.21
N HIS A 140 21.12 22.10 -11.26
CA HIS A 140 21.74 21.44 -10.11
C HIS A 140 23.00 22.16 -9.63
N GLN A 141 23.86 22.56 -10.55
CA GLN A 141 25.10 23.27 -10.20
C GLN A 141 24.81 24.65 -9.58
N ALA A 142 23.80 25.37 -10.05
CA ALA A 142 23.39 26.66 -9.50
C ALA A 142 22.81 26.54 -8.07
N LEU A 143 22.14 25.42 -7.76
CA LEU A 143 21.54 25.20 -6.45
C LEU A 143 22.48 24.51 -5.45
N LYS A 144 23.62 23.98 -5.90
CA LYS A 144 24.59 23.28 -5.06
C LYS A 144 25.16 24.21 -3.99
N GLY A 145 25.06 23.78 -2.72
CA GLY A 145 25.57 24.53 -1.56
C GLY A 145 24.72 25.74 -1.14
N THR A 146 23.59 26.00 -1.81
CA THR A 146 22.70 27.12 -1.45
C THR A 146 21.93 26.84 -0.15
N SER A 147 21.76 27.87 0.68
CA SER A 147 20.88 27.82 1.85
C SER A 147 19.40 28.00 1.46
N SER A 148 18.48 27.81 2.41
CA SER A 148 17.05 28.11 2.20
C SER A 148 16.81 29.61 1.92
N LYS A 149 17.60 30.50 2.53
CA LYS A 149 17.52 31.96 2.27
C LYS A 149 17.95 32.30 0.85
N ASP A 150 19.00 31.66 0.35
CA ASP A 150 19.49 31.87 -1.02
C ASP A 150 18.45 31.43 -2.05
N LYS A 151 17.77 30.30 -1.79
CA LYS A 151 16.67 29.79 -2.63
C LYS A 151 15.50 30.77 -2.69
N ASN A 152 15.04 31.28 -1.55
CA ASN A 152 13.97 32.29 -1.52
C ASN A 152 14.38 33.57 -2.26
N LYS A 153 15.62 34.02 -2.09
CA LYS A 153 16.15 35.18 -2.80
C LYS A 153 16.18 34.94 -4.31
N LEU A 154 16.62 33.76 -4.75
CA LEU A 154 16.64 33.36 -6.16
C LEU A 154 15.24 33.37 -6.77
N LEU A 155 14.26 32.75 -6.11
CA LEU A 155 12.86 32.73 -6.55
C LEU A 155 12.28 34.15 -6.68
N LEU A 156 12.48 34.98 -5.66
CA LEU A 156 11.91 36.32 -5.65
C LEU A 156 12.60 37.25 -6.66
N GLN A 157 13.93 37.24 -6.72
CA GLN A 157 14.68 38.20 -7.54
C GLN A 157 14.70 37.83 -9.03
N GLN A 158 14.82 36.54 -9.37
CA GLN A 158 14.94 36.12 -10.77
C GLN A 158 13.59 35.77 -11.38
N PHE A 159 12.68 35.19 -10.59
CA PHE A 159 11.42 34.65 -11.09
C PHE A 159 10.18 35.39 -10.57
N GLN A 160 10.36 36.37 -9.67
CA GLN A 160 9.26 37.12 -9.05
C GLN A 160 8.27 36.20 -8.32
N VAL A 161 8.74 35.04 -7.86
CA VAL A 161 7.96 34.05 -7.10
C VAL A 161 8.26 34.22 -5.61
N ASN A 162 7.24 34.55 -4.83
CA ASN A 162 7.32 34.47 -3.37
C ASN A 162 6.94 33.06 -2.93
N TYR A 163 7.91 32.29 -2.46
CA TYR A 163 7.68 30.90 -2.03
C TYR A 163 6.60 30.79 -0.95
N ASN A 164 6.42 31.79 -0.08
CA ASN A 164 5.39 31.73 0.96
C ASN A 164 3.95 31.80 0.44
N ASP A 165 3.78 32.24 -0.80
CA ASP A 165 2.47 32.35 -1.46
C ASP A 165 2.13 31.08 -2.25
N GLU A 166 3.07 30.13 -2.38
CA GLU A 166 2.80 28.82 -2.96
C GLU A 166 1.70 28.07 -2.18
N PRO A 167 0.89 27.22 -2.85
CA PRO A 167 -0.15 26.43 -2.22
C PRO A 167 0.36 25.66 -0.99
N ALA A 168 -0.42 25.71 0.09
CA ALA A 168 -0.06 25.05 1.35
C ALA A 168 0.17 23.55 1.17
N MET A 169 -0.58 22.89 0.28
CA MET A 169 -0.41 21.48 -0.08
C MET A 169 1.01 21.17 -0.58
N PHE A 170 1.59 22.05 -1.39
CA PHE A 170 2.96 21.85 -1.90
C PHE A 170 4.02 22.10 -0.84
N ARG A 171 3.78 23.08 0.05
CA ARG A 171 4.77 23.49 1.07
C ARG A 171 4.76 22.65 2.33
N LYS A 172 3.60 22.13 2.71
CA LYS A 172 3.34 21.46 3.98
C LYS A 172 2.90 20.00 3.83
N GLY A 173 2.59 19.56 2.62
CA GLY A 173 1.99 18.24 2.37
C GLY A 173 0.52 18.18 2.79
N SER A 174 -0.03 16.98 2.85
CA SER A 174 -1.43 16.72 3.14
C SER A 174 -1.59 15.83 4.37
N THR A 175 -2.33 16.31 5.37
CA THR A 175 -2.71 15.54 6.55
C THR A 175 -4.15 15.06 6.41
N VAL A 176 -4.36 13.76 6.52
CA VAL A 176 -5.69 13.12 6.48
C VAL A 176 -5.98 12.51 7.86
N TYR A 177 -7.09 12.91 8.49
CA TYR A 177 -7.43 12.47 9.84
C TYR A 177 -8.95 12.47 10.04
N ARG A 178 -9.41 11.83 11.12
CA ARG A 178 -10.83 11.90 11.51
C ARG A 178 -11.06 13.11 12.37
N ASP A 179 -11.77 14.11 11.86
CA ASP A 179 -12.13 15.28 12.64
C ASP A 179 -13.49 15.13 13.32
N LYS A 180 -13.63 15.72 14.52
CA LYS A 180 -14.88 15.78 15.25
C LYS A 180 -15.72 16.94 14.71
N VAL A 181 -16.63 16.62 13.79
CA VAL A 181 -17.55 17.58 13.20
C VAL A 181 -18.62 17.98 14.22
N LYS A 182 -18.70 19.29 14.50
CA LYS A 182 -19.68 19.89 15.41
C LYS A 182 -20.87 20.54 14.69
N THR A 183 -20.82 20.66 13.36
CA THR A 183 -21.81 21.36 12.52
C THR A 183 -22.24 20.52 11.32
N ASP A 184 -23.52 20.55 10.94
CA ASP A 184 -24.02 19.89 9.73
C ASP A 184 -23.59 20.65 8.45
N ASP A 185 -23.91 20.09 7.28
CA ASP A 185 -23.58 20.67 5.96
C ASP A 185 -24.22 22.06 5.74
N CYS A 186 -25.18 22.46 6.58
CA CYS A 186 -25.86 23.76 6.56
C CYS A 186 -25.35 24.71 7.65
N GLY A 187 -24.32 24.32 8.42
CA GLY A 187 -23.72 25.11 9.48
C GLY A 187 -24.45 25.04 10.84
N ASN A 188 -25.47 24.17 11.00
CA ASN A 188 -26.18 24.05 12.26
C ASN A 188 -25.44 23.13 13.24
N PRO A 189 -25.48 23.38 14.56
CA PRO A 189 -24.84 22.52 15.55
C PRO A 189 -25.47 21.11 15.57
N ILE A 190 -24.65 20.06 15.45
CA ILE A 190 -25.12 18.67 15.52
C ILE A 190 -25.17 18.22 16.98
N LYS A 191 -26.31 17.67 17.43
CA LYS A 191 -26.48 17.13 18.80
C LYS A 191 -25.59 15.91 19.12
N ARG A 192 -25.04 15.24 18.11
CA ARG A 192 -24.19 14.06 18.25
C ARG A 192 -22.94 14.24 17.41
N THR A 193 -21.78 14.33 18.06
CA THR A 193 -20.47 14.44 17.40
C THR A 193 -20.33 13.32 16.38
N ARG A 194 -20.05 13.68 15.13
CA ARG A 194 -19.69 12.73 14.07
C ARG A 194 -18.21 12.89 13.76
N GLU A 195 -17.56 11.79 13.46
CA GLU A 195 -16.20 11.81 12.92
C GLU A 195 -16.28 11.83 11.40
N ALA A 196 -15.67 12.84 10.77
CA ALA A 196 -15.54 12.93 9.32
C ALA A 196 -14.07 12.92 8.92
N ILE A 197 -13.74 12.22 7.84
CA ILE A 197 -12.37 12.22 7.34
C ILE A 197 -12.12 13.57 6.66
N THR A 198 -11.12 14.28 7.15
CA THR A 198 -10.75 15.63 6.70
C THR A 198 -9.35 15.61 6.12
N VAL A 199 -9.16 16.31 5.00
CA VAL A 199 -7.86 16.58 4.40
C VAL A 199 -7.49 18.03 4.68
N SER A 200 -6.28 18.25 5.20
CA SER A 200 -5.80 19.58 5.58
C SER A 200 -4.32 19.75 5.27
N ASN A 201 -3.84 20.99 5.23
CA ASN A 201 -2.42 21.31 4.98
C ASN A 201 -1.83 22.10 6.17
N PHE A 202 -2.01 21.57 7.38
CA PHE A 202 -1.55 22.20 8.62
C PHE A 202 -0.05 22.01 8.88
N ASP A 203 0.50 22.85 9.75
CA ASP A 203 1.82 22.64 10.33
C ASP A 203 1.72 21.58 11.45
N LEU A 204 2.42 20.45 11.27
CA LEU A 204 2.53 19.36 12.23
C LEU A 204 3.76 19.51 13.13
N ILE A 205 4.65 20.45 12.82
CA ILE A 205 5.86 20.74 13.60
C ILE A 205 5.51 21.57 14.84
N GLY A 206 4.67 22.59 14.67
CA GLY A 206 4.16 23.43 15.75
C GLY A 206 3.14 22.72 16.66
N PRO A 207 2.89 23.27 17.86
CA PRO A 207 1.97 22.66 18.82
C PRO A 207 0.49 22.86 18.46
N GLU A 208 0.15 23.90 17.69
CA GLU A 208 -1.23 24.34 17.42
C GLU A 208 -2.13 23.21 16.88
N PHE A 209 -1.62 22.42 15.93
CA PHE A 209 -2.38 21.28 15.40
C PHE A 209 -2.67 20.26 16.51
N TRP A 210 -1.68 19.89 17.30
CA TRP A 210 -1.80 18.86 18.35
C TRP A 210 -2.66 19.32 19.53
N GLU A 211 -2.63 20.61 19.86
CA GLU A 211 -3.48 21.23 20.88
C GLU A 211 -4.96 21.23 20.47
N ASN A 212 -5.24 21.50 19.19
CA ASN A 212 -6.61 21.50 18.66
C ASN A 212 -7.17 20.09 18.40
N HIS A 213 -6.30 19.09 18.21
CA HIS A 213 -6.67 17.73 17.78
C HIS A 213 -6.17 16.64 18.74
N GLN A 214 -6.22 16.89 20.06
CA GLN A 214 -5.72 15.97 21.10
C GLN A 214 -6.35 14.57 21.07
N TYR A 215 -7.52 14.40 20.44
CA TYR A 215 -8.16 13.10 20.34
C TYR A 215 -7.50 12.15 19.32
N ILE A 216 -6.61 12.64 18.45
CA ILE A 216 -5.91 11.81 17.44
C ILE A 216 -4.80 10.98 18.09
N LEU A 217 -3.92 11.65 18.85
CA LEU A 217 -2.74 11.04 19.47
C LEU A 217 -2.60 11.38 20.98
N GLY A 218 -3.66 11.81 21.67
CA GLY A 218 -3.58 12.23 23.08
C GLY A 218 -3.16 13.70 23.28
N GLU A 219 -3.09 14.15 24.53
CA GLU A 219 -2.83 15.55 24.87
C GLU A 219 -1.43 16.03 24.42
N ALA A 220 -1.30 17.34 24.20
CA ALA A 220 -0.02 17.98 23.95
C ALA A 220 0.82 18.16 25.24
N SER A 221 0.20 18.06 26.42
CA SER A 221 0.85 18.14 27.72
C SER A 221 1.90 17.03 27.94
N ASP A 222 1.69 15.84 27.36
CA ASP A 222 2.68 14.75 27.29
C ASP A 222 3.91 15.06 26.40
N TYR A 223 3.85 16.14 25.60
CA TYR A 223 4.91 16.59 24.70
C TYR A 223 5.95 17.50 25.40
N LEU A 224 5.62 18.04 26.58
CA LEU A 224 6.48 18.99 27.31
C LEU A 224 7.66 18.34 28.05
N CYS A 225 7.82 17.02 27.97
CA CYS A 225 8.97 16.34 28.55
C CYS A 225 9.66 15.48 27.49
N LEU A 226 10.58 16.10 26.75
CA LEU A 226 11.94 15.59 26.49
C LEU A 226 12.67 16.61 25.60
N GLY A 227 13.68 17.26 26.17
CA GLY A 227 14.61 18.15 25.48
C GLY A 227 15.45 17.43 24.43
N GLY A 228 14.84 17.18 23.27
CA GLY A 228 15.51 16.67 22.06
C GLY A 228 15.78 17.75 21.00
N LYS A 229 15.44 19.02 21.28
CA LYS A 229 15.72 20.15 20.38
C LYS A 229 17.22 20.47 20.22
N GLU A 230 18.08 19.82 21.01
CA GLU A 230 19.50 20.12 21.02
C GLU A 230 20.31 19.01 20.34
N LYS A 231 20.85 19.38 19.17
CA LYS A 231 22.04 18.84 18.47
C LYS A 231 21.85 17.92 17.25
N TYR A 232 20.73 17.21 17.06
CA TYR A 232 20.58 16.23 15.95
C TYR A 232 19.30 16.31 15.07
N GLY A 233 18.40 17.27 15.31
CA GLY A 233 17.13 17.35 14.56
C GLY A 233 16.27 16.07 14.69
N TYR A 234 15.34 15.85 13.75
CA TYR A 234 14.46 14.68 13.78
C TYR A 234 15.10 13.38 13.24
N GLU A 235 16.36 13.40 12.80
CA GLU A 235 16.97 12.25 12.10
C GLU A 235 17.05 10.98 12.94
N TYR A 236 16.99 11.09 14.27
CA TYR A 236 17.01 9.95 15.17
C TYR A 236 15.85 8.98 14.93
N VAL A 237 14.70 9.46 14.41
CA VAL A 237 13.53 8.61 14.12
C VAL A 237 13.81 7.55 13.06
N LYS A 238 14.84 7.76 12.21
CA LYS A 238 15.32 6.77 11.24
C LYS A 238 15.89 5.52 11.90
N LYS A 239 16.36 5.61 13.14
CA LYS A 239 16.96 4.48 13.87
C LYS A 239 15.94 3.39 14.24
N PHE A 240 14.65 3.70 14.20
CA PHE A 240 13.57 2.73 14.43
C PHE A 240 13.25 1.89 13.20
N ASP A 241 13.77 2.26 12.02
CA ASP A 241 13.57 1.51 10.78
C ASP A 241 14.42 0.22 10.82
N ASN A 242 13.81 -0.86 11.32
CA ASN A 242 14.46 -2.17 11.41
C ASN A 242 14.32 -2.92 10.08
N ILE A 243 15.43 -3.03 9.35
CA ILE A 243 15.47 -3.69 8.05
C ILE A 243 15.68 -5.20 8.26
N HIS A 244 14.61 -5.99 8.13
CA HIS A 244 14.72 -7.44 8.09
C HIS A 244 15.15 -7.90 6.68
N ARG A 245 16.38 -8.42 6.58
CA ARG A 245 16.91 -8.99 5.33
C ARG A 245 16.81 -10.51 5.37
N LEU A 246 16.29 -11.09 4.29
CA LEU A 246 16.18 -12.54 4.15
C LEU A 246 17.57 -13.18 4.09
N PRO A 247 17.78 -14.36 4.71
CA PRO A 247 19.06 -15.07 4.68
C PRO A 247 19.58 -15.28 3.25
N TYR A 248 20.89 -15.13 3.05
CA TYR A 248 21.56 -15.41 1.76
C TYR A 248 21.56 -16.91 1.43
N SER A 249 21.69 -17.22 0.15
CA SER A 249 21.77 -18.59 -0.38
C SER A 249 20.56 -19.48 -0.02
N ASN A 250 19.39 -18.84 0.11
CA ASN A 250 18.12 -19.53 0.31
C ASN A 250 17.18 -19.26 -0.87
N TRP A 251 16.50 -20.30 -1.31
CA TRP A 251 15.37 -20.23 -2.21
C TRP A 251 14.23 -19.46 -1.55
N THR A 252 13.76 -18.41 -2.21
CA THR A 252 12.70 -17.55 -1.68
C THR A 252 11.39 -17.87 -2.38
N ILE A 253 10.36 -18.20 -1.62
CA ILE A 253 9.00 -18.36 -2.13
C ILE A 253 8.16 -17.17 -1.66
N VAL A 254 7.58 -16.45 -2.61
CA VAL A 254 6.61 -15.39 -2.36
C VAL A 254 5.23 -15.91 -2.72
N ARG A 255 4.37 -16.07 -1.70
CA ARG A 255 2.99 -16.49 -1.88
C ARG A 255 2.06 -15.28 -1.83
N ILE A 256 1.30 -15.06 -2.89
CA ILE A 256 0.26 -14.04 -3.01
C ILE A 256 -1.10 -14.74 -2.91
N SER A 257 -2.02 -14.21 -2.11
CA SER A 257 -3.39 -14.74 -2.01
C SER A 257 -4.41 -13.63 -1.86
N ALA A 258 -5.59 -13.78 -2.46
CA ALA A 258 -6.67 -12.83 -2.30
C ALA A 258 -7.31 -12.94 -0.90
N CYS A 259 -7.46 -11.80 -0.23
CA CYS A 259 -8.21 -11.67 1.02
C CYS A 259 -9.70 -11.48 0.74
N GLN A 260 -10.55 -12.06 1.60
CA GLN A 260 -12.01 -11.95 1.49
C GLN A 260 -12.56 -12.36 0.11
N PHE A 261 -11.91 -13.33 -0.54
CA PHE A 261 -12.22 -13.73 -1.90
C PHE A 261 -13.64 -14.25 -2.08
N ASP A 262 -14.23 -14.93 -1.07
CA ASP A 262 -15.63 -15.37 -1.14
C ASP A 262 -16.59 -14.20 -1.34
N GLN A 263 -16.37 -13.10 -0.63
CA GLN A 263 -17.17 -11.88 -0.77
C GLN A 263 -16.91 -11.21 -2.12
N PHE A 264 -15.65 -11.12 -2.54
CA PHE A 264 -15.27 -10.56 -3.84
C PHE A 264 -15.90 -11.35 -5.00
N SER A 265 -15.84 -12.67 -4.93
CA SER A 265 -16.40 -13.63 -5.88
C SER A 265 -17.91 -13.52 -5.95
N LEU A 266 -18.59 -13.35 -4.81
CA LEU A 266 -20.03 -13.13 -4.75
C LEU A 266 -20.42 -11.80 -5.42
N ILE A 267 -19.76 -10.70 -5.08
CA ILE A 267 -20.04 -9.36 -5.62
C ILE A 267 -19.88 -9.34 -7.14
N HIS A 268 -18.86 -10.01 -7.68
CA HIS A 268 -18.61 -10.06 -9.12
C HIS A 268 -19.25 -11.25 -9.83
N SER A 269 -20.10 -12.02 -9.12
CA SER A 269 -20.85 -13.16 -9.67
C SER A 269 -19.94 -14.13 -10.43
N PHE A 270 -18.89 -14.62 -9.78
CA PHE A 270 -18.01 -15.63 -10.35
C PHE A 270 -18.66 -17.00 -10.30
N ASP A 271 -18.41 -17.79 -11.35
CA ASP A 271 -18.92 -19.15 -11.44
C ASP A 271 -18.40 -20.05 -10.31
N LYS A 272 -19.27 -20.97 -9.88
CA LYS A 272 -18.98 -21.96 -8.84
C LYS A 272 -19.06 -23.38 -9.42
N PRO A 273 -18.15 -24.31 -9.07
CA PRO A 273 -17.10 -24.18 -8.05
C PRO A 273 -15.91 -23.32 -8.48
N ASN A 274 -15.63 -23.22 -9.78
CA ASN A 274 -14.50 -22.50 -10.34
C ASN A 274 -14.98 -21.61 -11.48
N ASP A 275 -14.44 -20.39 -11.53
CA ASP A 275 -14.61 -19.47 -12.64
C ASP A 275 -13.35 -19.50 -13.49
N GLU A 276 -13.45 -20.08 -14.68
CA GLU A 276 -12.31 -20.24 -15.59
C GLU A 276 -11.73 -18.88 -16.01
N THR A 277 -12.58 -17.87 -16.17
CA THR A 277 -12.16 -16.52 -16.57
C THR A 277 -11.37 -15.85 -15.45
N ALA A 278 -11.83 -15.97 -14.20
CA ALA A 278 -11.11 -15.48 -13.03
C ALA A 278 -9.74 -16.15 -12.85
N LEU A 279 -9.69 -17.48 -13.07
CA LEU A 279 -8.43 -18.23 -13.02
C LEU A 279 -7.47 -17.80 -14.14
N ARG A 280 -7.97 -17.62 -15.36
CA ARG A 280 -7.15 -17.12 -16.48
C ARG A 280 -6.61 -15.71 -16.23
N LEU A 281 -7.38 -14.84 -15.58
CA LEU A 281 -6.90 -13.52 -15.14
C LEU A 281 -5.76 -13.65 -14.12
N MET A 282 -5.90 -14.51 -13.11
CA MET A 282 -4.82 -14.79 -12.15
C MET A 282 -3.55 -15.31 -12.85
N ASN A 283 -3.71 -16.22 -13.82
CA ASN A 283 -2.59 -16.75 -14.60
C ASN A 283 -1.88 -15.67 -15.42
N ALA A 284 -2.63 -14.76 -16.04
CA ALA A 284 -2.06 -13.65 -16.79
C ALA A 284 -1.31 -12.67 -15.88
N CYS A 285 -1.83 -12.39 -14.69
CA CYS A 285 -1.13 -11.59 -13.68
C CYS A 285 0.19 -12.26 -13.28
N ALA A 286 0.18 -13.59 -13.12
CA ALA A 286 1.39 -14.34 -12.81
C ALA A 286 2.43 -14.32 -13.93
N SER A 287 2.01 -14.38 -15.20
CA SER A 287 2.92 -14.20 -16.34
C SER A 287 3.56 -12.80 -16.32
N LEU A 288 2.77 -11.75 -16.12
CA LEU A 288 3.27 -10.37 -16.01
C LEU A 288 4.21 -10.18 -14.81
N MET A 289 3.96 -10.85 -13.68
CA MET A 289 4.89 -10.86 -12.54
C MET A 289 6.24 -11.46 -12.92
N MET A 290 6.27 -12.55 -13.67
CA MET A 290 7.54 -13.18 -14.10
C MET A 290 8.30 -12.30 -15.11
N GLU A 291 7.59 -11.55 -15.95
CA GLU A 291 8.19 -10.54 -16.84
C GLU A 291 8.76 -9.36 -16.04
N GLN A 292 8.01 -8.86 -15.07
CA GLN A 292 8.39 -7.71 -14.24
C GLN A 292 9.51 -8.02 -13.24
N PHE A 293 9.56 -9.26 -12.75
CA PHE A 293 10.56 -9.75 -11.82
C PHE A 293 11.28 -10.96 -12.44
N PRO A 294 12.30 -10.74 -13.27
CA PRO A 294 13.03 -11.83 -13.96
C PRO A 294 13.69 -12.84 -13.01
N ASP A 295 13.86 -12.48 -11.74
CA ASP A 295 14.33 -13.37 -10.68
C ASP A 295 13.34 -14.49 -10.33
N ILE A 296 12.06 -14.35 -10.72
CA ILE A 296 11.05 -15.40 -10.56
C ILE A 296 11.26 -16.45 -11.65
N ILE A 297 11.62 -17.66 -11.25
CA ILE A 297 11.91 -18.75 -12.19
C ILE A 297 10.76 -19.76 -12.31
N PHE A 298 9.81 -19.74 -11.38
CA PHE A 298 8.69 -20.66 -11.38
C PHE A 298 7.47 -20.07 -10.66
N GLY A 299 6.28 -20.29 -11.22
CA GLY A 299 5.02 -19.88 -10.62
C GLY A 299 4.03 -21.04 -10.58
N TYR A 300 3.40 -21.28 -9.43
CA TYR A 300 2.31 -22.24 -9.29
C TYR A 300 1.12 -21.57 -8.60
N GLY A 301 -0.03 -21.61 -9.25
CA GLY A 301 -1.26 -21.02 -8.73
C GLY A 301 -2.45 -21.95 -8.85
N PHE A 302 -3.40 -21.77 -7.94
CA PHE A 302 -4.72 -22.38 -7.99
C PHE A 302 -5.67 -21.55 -7.13
N ASP A 303 -6.98 -21.70 -7.36
CA ASP A 303 -8.01 -20.94 -6.63
C ASP A 303 -7.72 -19.42 -6.70
N ASN A 304 -7.48 -18.78 -5.56
CA ASN A 304 -7.27 -17.35 -5.44
C ASN A 304 -5.82 -17.00 -5.04
N GLU A 305 -4.87 -17.90 -5.29
CA GLU A 305 -3.50 -17.79 -4.81
C GLU A 305 -2.43 -18.24 -5.81
N TYR A 306 -1.24 -17.67 -5.65
CA TYR A 306 -0.05 -17.96 -6.44
C TYR A 306 1.19 -18.03 -5.55
N SER A 307 2.05 -19.02 -5.80
CA SER A 307 3.37 -19.17 -5.20
C SER A 307 4.43 -18.93 -6.28
N PHE A 308 5.28 -17.92 -6.08
CA PHE A 308 6.40 -17.60 -6.96
C PHE A 308 7.71 -18.03 -6.31
N VAL A 309 8.51 -18.79 -7.04
CA VAL A 309 9.85 -19.23 -6.61
C VAL A 309 10.87 -18.33 -7.27
N PHE A 310 11.66 -17.65 -6.44
CA PHE A 310 12.77 -16.83 -6.87
C PHE A 310 14.04 -17.66 -6.97
N GLN A 311 14.93 -17.29 -7.89
CA GLN A 311 16.27 -17.89 -7.99
C GLN A 311 17.04 -17.77 -6.67
N GLU A 312 17.80 -18.82 -6.33
CA GLU A 312 18.56 -18.92 -5.07
C GLU A 312 19.44 -17.69 -4.77
N LYS A 313 20.06 -17.13 -5.83
CA LYS A 313 21.00 -16.01 -5.75
C LYS A 313 20.36 -14.64 -5.94
N THR A 314 19.03 -14.53 -5.85
CA THR A 314 18.35 -13.24 -5.99
C THR A 314 18.89 -12.22 -4.98
N GLU A 315 19.25 -11.05 -5.49
CA GLU A 315 19.60 -9.87 -4.71
C GLU A 315 18.51 -8.79 -4.81
N LEU A 316 17.33 -9.16 -5.30
CA LEU A 316 16.21 -8.24 -5.47
C LEU A 316 15.96 -7.46 -4.17
N TYR A 317 15.96 -6.13 -4.29
CA TYR A 317 15.83 -5.20 -3.17
C TYR A 317 16.81 -5.43 -2.03
N GLN A 318 18.03 -5.91 -2.31
CA GLN A 318 19.02 -6.29 -1.29
C GLN A 318 18.46 -7.28 -0.26
N ARG A 319 17.47 -8.09 -0.69
CA ARG A 319 16.73 -9.05 0.12
C ARG A 319 15.97 -8.42 1.30
N ASP A 320 15.62 -7.13 1.24
CA ASP A 320 14.68 -6.51 2.19
C ASP A 320 13.30 -7.15 2.03
N GLU A 321 12.87 -7.90 3.04
CA GLU A 321 11.61 -8.66 3.00
C GLU A 321 10.41 -7.73 2.75
N ARG A 322 10.44 -6.51 3.30
CA ARG A 322 9.31 -5.57 3.22
C ARG A 322 9.15 -5.03 1.82
N LEU A 323 10.25 -4.74 1.13
CA LEU A 323 10.24 -4.30 -0.27
C LEU A 323 9.80 -5.43 -1.21
N ILE A 324 10.20 -6.67 -0.94
CA ILE A 324 9.72 -7.84 -1.70
C ILE A 324 8.20 -8.01 -1.51
N ILE A 325 7.73 -7.99 -0.25
CA ILE A 325 6.29 -8.13 0.09
C ILE A 325 5.45 -7.05 -0.56
N SER A 326 5.81 -5.77 -0.35
CA SER A 326 5.05 -4.63 -0.85
C SER A 326 5.05 -4.56 -2.37
N SER A 327 6.23 -4.67 -2.99
CA SER A 327 6.35 -4.60 -4.46
C SER A 327 5.59 -5.74 -5.13
N CYS A 328 5.72 -6.98 -4.65
CA CYS A 328 4.99 -8.11 -5.24
C CYS A 328 3.47 -7.96 -5.06
N SER A 329 3.03 -7.54 -3.88
CA SER A 329 1.61 -7.31 -3.58
C SER A 329 1.01 -6.21 -4.46
N SER A 330 1.68 -5.07 -4.53
CA SER A 330 1.27 -3.91 -5.30
C SER A 330 1.24 -4.22 -6.80
N CYS A 331 2.32 -4.77 -7.32
CA CYS A 331 2.47 -5.08 -8.73
C CYS A 331 1.41 -6.09 -9.21
N PHE A 332 1.19 -7.17 -8.45
CA PHE A 332 0.14 -8.15 -8.75
C PHE A 332 -1.26 -7.50 -8.74
N THR A 333 -1.51 -6.60 -7.77
CA THR A 333 -2.78 -5.86 -7.69
C THR A 333 -3.01 -5.01 -8.94
N SER A 334 -1.98 -4.32 -9.42
CA SER A 334 -2.08 -3.45 -10.60
C SER A 334 -2.28 -4.22 -11.88
N PHE A 335 -1.58 -5.35 -12.05
CA PHE A 335 -1.82 -6.24 -13.18
C PHE A 335 -3.25 -6.76 -13.19
N TYR A 336 -3.76 -7.19 -12.03
CA TYR A 336 -5.13 -7.67 -11.90
C TYR A 336 -6.15 -6.61 -12.33
N MET A 337 -5.97 -5.38 -11.85
CA MET A 337 -6.81 -4.25 -12.22
C MET A 337 -6.75 -3.94 -13.72
N MET A 338 -5.55 -3.79 -14.28
CA MET A 338 -5.38 -3.40 -15.68
C MET A 338 -5.89 -4.46 -16.64
N LYS A 339 -5.73 -5.74 -16.28
CA LYS A 339 -6.24 -6.88 -17.06
C LYS A 339 -7.72 -7.16 -16.83
N TRP A 340 -8.35 -6.58 -15.80
CA TRP A 340 -9.75 -6.87 -15.47
C TRP A 340 -10.69 -6.74 -16.67
N LYS A 341 -10.62 -5.63 -17.42
CA LYS A 341 -11.50 -5.38 -18.57
C LYS A 341 -11.26 -6.30 -19.77
N GLU A 342 -10.04 -6.81 -19.92
CA GLU A 342 -9.70 -7.80 -20.96
C GLU A 342 -10.39 -9.14 -20.68
N TYR A 343 -10.44 -9.56 -19.42
CA TYR A 343 -11.02 -10.83 -19.00
C TYR A 343 -12.52 -10.73 -18.70
N PHE A 344 -12.99 -9.61 -18.18
CA PHE A 344 -14.40 -9.36 -17.86
C PHE A 344 -14.91 -8.08 -18.55
N PRO A 345 -15.11 -8.09 -19.89
CA PRO A 345 -15.53 -6.90 -20.65
C PRO A 345 -16.85 -6.28 -20.15
N SER A 346 -17.77 -7.12 -19.69
CA SER A 346 -19.10 -6.73 -19.21
C SER A 346 -19.20 -6.51 -17.70
N LYS A 347 -18.14 -6.78 -16.91
CA LYS A 347 -18.15 -6.57 -15.46
C LYS A 347 -17.32 -5.34 -15.10
N GLU A 348 -17.88 -4.46 -14.28
CA GLU A 348 -17.08 -3.42 -13.62
C GLU A 348 -16.35 -4.02 -12.42
N LEU A 349 -15.13 -3.55 -12.17
CA LEU A 349 -14.40 -3.87 -10.95
C LEU A 349 -14.95 -2.96 -9.83
N VAL A 350 -16.04 -3.38 -9.21
CA VAL A 350 -16.79 -2.54 -8.24
C VAL A 350 -16.17 -2.57 -6.85
N GLN A 351 -15.51 -3.68 -6.48
CA GLN A 351 -14.81 -3.81 -5.22
C GLN A 351 -13.31 -3.94 -5.48
N PRO A 352 -12.45 -3.22 -4.74
CA PRO A 352 -11.01 -3.40 -4.85
C PRO A 352 -10.59 -4.82 -4.40
N PRO A 353 -9.85 -5.62 -5.20
CA PRO A 353 -9.22 -6.84 -4.72
C PRO A 353 -8.15 -6.51 -3.69
N HIS A 354 -7.94 -7.42 -2.73
CA HIS A 354 -6.94 -7.26 -1.68
C HIS A 354 -6.00 -8.46 -1.74
N PHE A 355 -4.72 -8.23 -1.96
CA PHE A 355 -3.74 -9.30 -2.03
C PHE A 355 -2.79 -9.25 -0.83
N GLN A 356 -2.84 -10.29 0.00
CA GLN A 356 -1.86 -10.49 1.06
C GLN A 356 -0.68 -11.30 0.53
N VAL A 357 0.51 -10.99 1.04
CA VAL A 357 1.76 -11.66 0.65
C VAL A 357 2.44 -12.27 1.87
N GLU A 358 2.99 -13.47 1.68
CA GLU A 358 3.83 -14.17 2.65
C GLU A 358 5.13 -14.60 1.96
N VAL A 359 6.26 -14.41 2.66
CA VAL A 359 7.57 -14.82 2.17
C VAL A 359 8.07 -15.99 3.01
N SER A 360 8.72 -16.94 2.37
CA SER A 360 9.35 -18.09 3.04
C SER A 360 10.68 -18.42 2.37
N CYS A 361 11.69 -18.73 3.18
CA CYS A 361 13.03 -19.04 2.69
C CYS A 361 13.37 -20.50 2.99
N TYR A 362 13.85 -21.22 1.98
CA TYR A 362 14.22 -22.62 2.08
C TYR A 362 15.69 -22.81 1.68
N PRO A 363 16.49 -23.54 2.47
CA PRO A 363 17.92 -23.70 2.20
C PRO A 363 18.22 -24.64 1.03
N GLU A 364 17.30 -25.56 0.71
CA GLU A 364 17.55 -26.60 -0.29
C GLU A 364 16.45 -26.65 -1.36
N PRO A 365 16.79 -26.89 -2.64
CA PRO A 365 15.83 -27.04 -3.72
C PRO A 365 14.81 -28.16 -3.46
N ARG A 366 15.23 -29.24 -2.78
CA ARG A 366 14.34 -30.37 -2.44
C ARG A 366 13.16 -29.92 -1.59
N ILE A 367 13.38 -29.03 -0.62
CA ILE A 367 12.33 -28.50 0.25
C ILE A 367 11.34 -27.63 -0.55
N VAL A 368 11.84 -26.90 -1.55
CA VAL A 368 10.99 -26.15 -2.49
C VAL A 368 10.10 -27.11 -3.30
N CYS A 369 10.66 -28.21 -3.80
CA CYS A 369 9.88 -29.24 -4.51
C CYS A 369 8.83 -29.90 -3.61
N ASP A 370 9.17 -30.21 -2.35
CA ASP A 370 8.22 -30.77 -1.37
C ASP A 370 7.11 -29.76 -1.05
N TYR A 371 7.46 -28.47 -0.91
CA TYR A 371 6.49 -27.39 -0.76
C TYR A 371 5.52 -27.38 -1.94
N LEU A 372 6.03 -27.35 -3.19
CA LEU A 372 5.20 -27.31 -4.40
C LEU A 372 4.32 -28.56 -4.55
N SER A 373 4.85 -29.74 -4.24
CA SER A 373 4.09 -31.00 -4.24
C SER A 373 2.93 -30.96 -3.24
N ARG A 374 3.18 -30.41 -2.03
CA ARG A 374 2.11 -30.16 -1.05
C ARG A 374 1.08 -29.17 -1.58
N ARG A 375 1.50 -28.07 -2.23
CA ARG A 375 0.56 -27.10 -2.86
C ARG A 375 -0.32 -27.77 -3.90
N GLN A 376 0.24 -28.67 -4.71
CA GLN A 376 -0.51 -29.43 -5.71
C GLN A 376 -1.52 -30.39 -5.08
N SER A 377 -1.14 -31.08 -4.00
CA SER A 377 -2.06 -31.92 -3.23
C SER A 377 -3.21 -31.10 -2.61
N GLU A 378 -2.90 -29.92 -2.05
CA GLU A 378 -3.93 -29.01 -1.53
C GLU A 378 -4.90 -28.54 -2.62
N CYS A 379 -4.39 -28.19 -3.81
CA CYS A 379 -5.21 -27.85 -4.97
C CYS A 379 -6.19 -28.98 -5.31
N HIS A 380 -5.70 -30.20 -5.44
CA HIS A 380 -6.53 -31.36 -5.75
C HIS A 380 -7.64 -31.56 -4.71
N ASN A 381 -7.28 -31.62 -3.42
CA ASN A 381 -8.21 -31.89 -2.33
C ASN A 381 -9.26 -30.77 -2.18
N ARG A 382 -8.85 -29.50 -2.25
CA ARG A 382 -9.77 -28.36 -2.16
C ARG A 382 -10.70 -28.30 -3.36
N ASN A 383 -10.20 -28.52 -4.57
CA ASN A 383 -11.02 -28.51 -5.77
C ASN A 383 -12.04 -29.65 -5.76
N GLN A 384 -11.64 -30.84 -5.33
CA GLN A 384 -12.54 -31.99 -5.19
C GLN A 384 -13.66 -31.68 -4.19
N TYR A 385 -13.31 -31.19 -2.98
CA TYR A 385 -14.30 -30.80 -1.97
C TYR A 385 -15.26 -29.73 -2.49
N THR A 386 -14.72 -28.66 -3.06
CA THR A 386 -15.50 -27.49 -3.53
C THR A 386 -16.41 -27.89 -4.69
N THR A 387 -15.94 -28.74 -5.60
CA THR A 387 -16.76 -29.28 -6.68
C THR A 387 -17.92 -30.10 -6.13
N CYS A 388 -17.67 -31.06 -5.24
CA CYS A 388 -18.74 -31.85 -4.62
C CYS A 388 -19.74 -30.96 -3.87
N PHE A 389 -19.25 -29.94 -3.14
CA PHE A 389 -20.10 -29.00 -2.40
C PHE A 389 -21.06 -28.27 -3.32
N TRP A 390 -20.54 -27.65 -4.40
CA TRP A 390 -21.39 -26.91 -5.32
C TRP A 390 -22.29 -27.80 -6.19
N MET A 391 -21.91 -29.05 -6.46
CA MET A 391 -22.80 -30.00 -7.13
C MET A 391 -24.01 -30.35 -6.25
N LEU A 392 -23.81 -30.56 -4.94
CA LEU A 392 -24.91 -30.77 -3.99
C LEU A 392 -25.81 -29.54 -3.90
N VAL A 393 -25.22 -28.34 -3.79
CA VAL A 393 -25.99 -27.09 -3.74
C VAL A 393 -26.82 -26.90 -5.02
N LYS A 394 -26.23 -27.16 -6.19
CA LYS A 394 -26.93 -27.09 -7.47
C LYS A 394 -28.00 -28.18 -7.65
N SER A 395 -27.90 -29.31 -6.97
CA SER A 395 -28.94 -30.35 -6.96
C SER A 395 -30.11 -30.05 -6.01
N GLY A 396 -30.11 -28.87 -5.36
CA GLY A 396 -31.18 -28.44 -4.47
C GLY A 396 -30.93 -28.69 -2.97
N GLU A 397 -29.75 -29.18 -2.60
CA GLU A 397 -29.39 -29.31 -1.18
C GLU A 397 -29.03 -27.94 -0.59
N GLY A 398 -29.54 -27.64 0.60
CA GLY A 398 -29.12 -26.43 1.33
C GLY A 398 -27.64 -26.49 1.71
N GLU A 399 -26.94 -25.35 1.70
CA GLU A 399 -25.49 -25.29 1.97
C GLU A 399 -25.07 -25.99 3.27
N ASN A 400 -25.86 -25.85 4.34
CA ASN A 400 -25.56 -26.50 5.62
C ASN A 400 -25.65 -28.02 5.51
N LYS A 401 -26.67 -28.54 4.81
CA LYS A 401 -26.84 -29.98 4.61
C LYS A 401 -25.75 -30.54 3.69
N ALA A 402 -25.37 -29.81 2.63
CA ALA A 402 -24.23 -30.17 1.78
C ALA A 402 -22.92 -30.26 2.59
N LYS A 403 -22.66 -29.31 3.51
CA LYS A 403 -21.49 -29.37 4.41
C LYS A 403 -21.52 -30.61 5.31
N GLU A 404 -22.67 -30.95 5.90
CA GLU A 404 -22.80 -32.14 6.75
C GLU A 404 -22.58 -33.44 5.98
N ILE A 405 -23.14 -33.57 4.77
CA ILE A 405 -22.90 -34.71 3.88
C ILE A 405 -21.39 -34.87 3.63
N LEU A 406 -20.72 -33.79 3.23
CA LEU A 406 -19.29 -33.85 2.90
C LEU A 406 -18.39 -34.06 4.10
N LYS A 407 -18.77 -33.61 5.31
CA LYS A 407 -18.02 -33.91 6.54
C LYS A 407 -17.85 -35.41 6.72
N VAL A 408 -18.90 -36.20 6.51
CA VAL A 408 -18.86 -37.67 6.64
C VAL A 408 -17.88 -38.30 5.64
N PHE A 409 -17.84 -37.80 4.39
CA PHE A 409 -16.98 -38.36 3.34
C PHE A 409 -15.53 -37.88 3.40
N PHE A 410 -15.27 -36.65 3.85
CA PHE A 410 -13.94 -36.06 3.82
C PHE A 410 -13.18 -36.16 5.16
N LEU A 411 -13.84 -36.34 6.30
CA LEU A 411 -13.15 -36.60 7.59
C LEU A 411 -12.36 -37.92 7.60
N SER A 412 -12.79 -38.92 6.83
CA SER A 412 -12.06 -40.18 6.66
C SER A 412 -10.83 -40.04 5.76
N SER A 413 -10.89 -39.18 4.74
CA SER A 413 -9.81 -38.96 3.78
C SER A 413 -8.72 -38.01 4.31
N PHE A 414 -9.10 -36.92 5.00
CA PHE A 414 -8.14 -35.94 5.55
C PHE A 414 -7.23 -36.50 6.66
N ARG A 415 -7.67 -37.50 7.43
CA ARG A 415 -6.80 -38.18 8.41
C ARG A 415 -5.70 -39.00 7.74
N SER A 416 -5.92 -39.51 6.53
CA SER A 416 -4.93 -40.35 5.84
C SER A 416 -3.83 -39.54 5.14
N SER A 417 -4.10 -38.28 4.78
CA SER A 417 -3.15 -37.45 4.02
C SER A 417 -2.15 -36.68 4.89
N PHE A 418 -2.42 -36.53 6.19
CA PHE A 418 -1.55 -35.81 7.13
C PHE A 418 -0.61 -36.73 7.94
N ILE A 419 -0.82 -38.05 7.92
CA ILE A 419 -0.03 -39.00 8.73
C ILE A 419 1.25 -39.47 8.02
N THR A 420 1.44 -39.21 6.72
CA THR A 420 2.58 -39.74 5.94
C THR A 420 3.81 -38.83 5.85
N TYR A 421 3.84 -37.65 6.47
CA TYR A 421 5.00 -36.73 6.41
C TYR A 421 5.37 -36.12 7.77
N SER A 422 5.35 -36.94 8.81
CA SER A 422 6.03 -36.63 10.08
C SER A 422 6.82 -37.86 10.52
N ASN A 423 8.03 -37.98 9.98
CA ASN A 423 9.19 -38.65 10.56
C ASN A 423 10.45 -38.09 9.91
#